data_AF-A0A086ACF4-F1
#
_entry.id   AF-A0A086ACF4-F1
#
_cell.length_a   1.000
_cell.length_b   1.000
_cell.length_c   1.000
_cell.angle_alpha   90.00
_cell.angle_beta   90.00
_cell.angle_gamma   90.00
#
_symmetry.space_group_name_H-M   'P 1'
#
loop_
_entity.id
_entity.type
_entity.pdbx_description
1 polymer ?
#
loop_
_entity_poly.entity_id
_entity_poly.type
_entity_poly.pdbx_seq_one_letter_code
_entity_poly.pdbx_strand_id
1 'polypeptide(L)'
;MKNLVFTVFVFSVVLTACSKKETAGFAVQEDVKVQYDTAAIDSFSNGAASMDVVRRIKMSSQKYQDSLKQAKILQDQEKKLKEELEKDNKKKLEEEKKKMDEGKQKASSASTQNENKNQ
;
A
#
# COMPACT_ATOMS: atom_id res chain seq x y z
N MET A 1 1.15 9.19 -96.60
CA MET A 1 0.53 8.74 -95.33
C MET A 1 1.30 7.60 -94.64
N LYS A 2 2.64 7.49 -94.80
CA LYS A 2 3.43 6.37 -94.25
C LYS A 2 3.97 6.67 -92.84
N ASN A 3 4.36 7.94 -92.63
CA ASN A 3 5.07 8.37 -91.43
C ASN A 3 4.12 8.73 -90.28
N LEU A 4 2.83 8.96 -90.58
CA LEU A 4 1.80 9.28 -89.59
C LEU A 4 1.48 8.09 -88.67
N VAL A 5 1.51 6.88 -89.23
CA VAL A 5 1.27 5.66 -88.45
C VAL A 5 2.40 5.45 -87.44
N PHE A 6 3.64 5.72 -87.85
CA PHE A 6 4.80 5.61 -86.98
C PHE A 6 4.80 6.66 -85.85
N THR A 7 4.42 7.91 -86.15
CA THR A 7 4.34 8.96 -85.11
C THR A 7 3.25 8.70 -84.10
N VAL A 8 2.07 8.21 -84.51
CA VAL A 8 0.99 7.85 -83.58
C VAL A 8 1.40 6.66 -82.69
N PHE A 9 2.11 5.68 -83.26
CA PHE A 9 2.61 4.52 -82.51
C PHE A 9 3.63 4.93 -81.43
N VAL A 10 4.61 5.75 -81.78
CA VAL A 10 5.60 6.25 -80.81
C VAL A 10 4.94 7.09 -79.72
N PHE A 11 3.97 7.94 -80.08
CA PHE A 11 3.25 8.77 -79.11
C PHE A 11 2.40 7.95 -78.13
N SER A 12 1.75 6.88 -78.62
CA SER A 12 1.02 5.93 -77.78
C SER A 12 1.91 5.25 -76.74
N VAL A 13 3.11 4.80 -77.13
CA VAL A 13 4.04 4.15 -76.21
C VAL A 13 4.50 5.10 -75.10
N VAL A 14 4.81 6.35 -75.44
CA VAL A 14 5.22 7.38 -74.47
C VAL A 14 4.11 7.69 -73.46
N LEU A 15 2.85 7.77 -73.90
CA LEU A 15 1.71 8.01 -73.01
C LEU A 15 1.46 6.86 -72.03
N THR A 16 1.71 5.61 -72.45
CA THR A 16 1.58 4.45 -71.54
C THR A 16 2.74 4.31 -70.56
N ALA A 17 3.95 4.73 -70.94
CA ALA A 17 5.15 4.63 -70.09
C ALA A 17 5.17 5.64 -68.93
N CYS A 18 4.51 6.80 -69.08
CA CYS A 18 4.33 7.78 -68.00
C CYS A 18 3.06 7.56 -67.16
N SER A 19 2.27 6.50 -67.41
CA SER A 19 1.22 6.08 -66.48
C SER A 19 1.83 5.33 -65.30
N LYS A 20 2.70 6.03 -64.57
CA LYS A 20 3.15 5.62 -63.24
C LYS A 20 1.91 5.65 -62.36
N LYS A 21 1.17 4.53 -62.32
CA LYS A 21 0.20 4.29 -61.27
C LYS A 21 1.02 4.27 -60.00
N GLU A 22 0.86 5.30 -59.17
CA GLU A 22 1.36 5.27 -57.81
C GLU A 22 0.90 3.94 -57.22
N THR A 23 1.88 3.10 -56.91
CA THR A 23 1.61 1.90 -56.14
C THR A 23 0.91 2.39 -54.89
N ALA A 24 -0.30 1.91 -54.63
CA ALA A 24 -0.95 2.01 -53.34
C ALA A 24 -0.15 1.16 -52.33
N GLY A 25 1.12 1.50 -52.15
CA GLY A 25 2.05 0.92 -51.21
C GLY A 25 1.85 1.66 -49.92
N PHE A 26 1.11 1.03 -49.00
CA PHE A 26 1.28 1.21 -47.56
C PHE A 26 1.15 2.64 -47.01
N ALA A 27 0.27 3.46 -47.59
CA ALA A 27 -0.22 4.67 -46.93
C ALA A 27 -1.45 4.42 -46.05
N VAL A 28 -1.66 3.17 -45.60
CA VAL A 28 -2.39 2.97 -44.36
C VAL A 28 -1.37 3.30 -43.26
N GLN A 29 -1.18 4.59 -43.01
CA GLN A 29 -1.01 5.02 -41.63
C GLN A 29 -2.29 4.56 -40.94
N GLU A 30 -2.31 3.29 -40.55
CA GLU A 30 -3.14 2.84 -39.47
C GLU A 30 -2.53 3.62 -38.31
N ASP A 31 -3.03 4.83 -38.09
CA ASP A 31 -2.87 5.53 -36.84
C ASP A 31 -3.58 4.63 -35.83
N VAL A 32 -2.87 3.56 -35.43
CA VAL A 32 -3.26 2.65 -34.37
C VAL A 32 -3.22 3.55 -33.15
N LYS A 33 -4.31 4.27 -32.96
CA LYS A 33 -4.53 5.13 -31.81
C LYS A 33 -4.60 4.18 -30.63
N VAL A 34 -3.44 3.90 -30.06
CA VAL A 34 -3.32 3.04 -28.90
C VAL A 34 -4.09 3.74 -27.79
N GLN A 35 -5.27 3.21 -27.47
CA GLN A 35 -6.07 3.73 -26.37
C GLN A 35 -5.41 3.27 -25.08
N TYR A 36 -4.69 4.18 -24.44
CA TYR A 36 -4.20 3.99 -23.09
C TYR A 36 -5.29 4.43 -22.11
N ASP A 37 -5.50 3.64 -21.06
CA ASP A 37 -6.41 3.95 -19.95
C ASP A 37 -5.75 4.99 -19.00
N THR A 38 -5.45 6.16 -19.56
CA THR A 38 -4.84 7.31 -18.89
C THR A 38 -5.78 8.50 -19.02
N ALA A 39 -5.98 9.24 -17.94
CA ALA A 39 -6.70 10.51 -18.00
C ALA A 39 -5.92 11.49 -18.89
N ALA A 40 -6.59 12.14 -19.85
CA ALA A 40 -6.00 13.15 -20.73
C ALA A 40 -5.65 14.41 -19.92
N ILE A 41 -4.47 14.37 -19.30
CA ILE A 41 -3.88 15.39 -18.46
C ILE A 41 -2.46 15.59 -19.01
N ASP A 42 -2.01 16.85 -19.14
CA ASP A 42 -0.67 17.17 -19.66
C ASP A 42 0.38 16.29 -18.95
N SER A 43 1.29 15.70 -19.72
CA SER A 43 2.11 14.53 -19.35
C SER A 43 2.97 14.73 -18.09
N PHE A 44 3.07 15.95 -17.57
CA PHE A 44 3.82 16.32 -16.38
C PHE A 44 2.97 16.95 -15.27
N SER A 45 1.67 17.08 -15.46
CA SER A 45 0.79 17.73 -14.48
C SER A 45 0.26 16.73 -13.44
N ASN A 46 -0.05 17.25 -12.26
CA ASN A 46 -0.43 16.46 -11.10
C ASN A 46 -1.76 15.72 -11.41
N GLY A 47 -1.68 14.42 -11.67
CA GLY A 47 -2.82 13.61 -12.11
C GLY A 47 -2.62 12.83 -13.42
N ALA A 48 -1.53 13.10 -14.17
CA ALA A 48 -1.13 12.29 -15.32
C ALA A 48 -0.52 10.94 -14.89
N ALA A 49 -1.35 10.08 -14.31
CA ALA A 49 -0.99 8.72 -13.93
C ALA A 49 -1.96 7.72 -14.57
N SER A 50 -1.49 6.52 -14.87
CA SER A 50 -2.35 5.45 -15.38
C SER A 50 -3.37 5.01 -14.32
N MET A 51 -4.55 4.56 -14.77
CA MET A 51 -5.62 4.11 -13.88
C MET A 51 -5.13 3.00 -12.91
N ASP A 52 -4.24 2.14 -13.35
CA ASP A 52 -3.63 1.09 -12.51
C ASP A 52 -2.77 1.64 -11.38
N VAL A 53 -1.95 2.66 -11.67
CA VAL A 53 -1.12 3.32 -10.65
C VAL A 53 -2.00 4.03 -9.64
N VAL A 54 -3.02 4.77 -10.09
CA VAL A 54 -3.98 5.44 -9.22
C VAL A 54 -4.72 4.44 -8.33
N ARG A 55 -5.17 3.30 -8.89
CA ARG A 55 -5.81 2.22 -8.14
C ARG A 55 -4.87 1.63 -7.07
N ARG A 56 -3.61 1.38 -7.40
CA ARG A 56 -2.60 0.88 -6.44
C ARG A 56 -2.39 1.87 -5.30
N ILE A 57 -2.25 3.17 -5.61
CA ILE A 57 -2.11 4.23 -4.60
C ILE A 57 -3.33 4.27 -3.67
N LYS A 58 -4.54 4.17 -4.21
CA LYS A 58 -5.76 4.16 -3.41
C LYS A 58 -5.82 2.93 -2.48
N MET A 59 -5.51 1.75 -3.01
CA MET A 59 -5.48 0.53 -2.20
C MET A 59 -4.40 0.57 -1.13
N SER A 60 -3.20 1.07 -1.43
CA SER A 60 -2.12 1.17 -0.44
C SER A 60 -2.42 2.19 0.64
N SER A 61 -3.05 3.32 0.29
CA SER A 61 -3.48 4.34 1.24
C SER A 61 -4.51 3.80 2.22
N GLN A 62 -5.53 3.09 1.73
CA GLN A 62 -6.54 2.43 2.58
C GLN A 62 -5.91 1.40 3.52
N LYS A 63 -5.07 0.50 2.97
CA LYS A 63 -4.34 -0.48 3.79
C LYS A 63 -3.49 0.17 4.88
N TYR A 64 -2.78 1.25 4.57
CA TYR A 64 -1.98 1.98 5.54
C TYR A 64 -2.85 2.57 6.66
N GLN A 65 -3.97 3.21 6.31
CA GLN A 65 -4.90 3.75 7.30
C GLN A 65 -5.49 2.66 8.21
N ASP A 66 -5.81 1.50 7.64
CA ASP A 66 -6.35 0.38 8.41
C ASP A 66 -5.28 -0.24 9.31
N SER A 67 -4.04 -0.36 8.85
CA SER A 67 -2.90 -0.77 9.68
C SER A 67 -2.70 0.16 10.87
N LEU A 68 -2.82 1.48 10.67
CA LEU A 68 -2.72 2.44 11.78
C LEU A 68 -3.85 2.29 12.80
N LYS A 69 -5.07 2.02 12.35
CA LYS A 69 -6.20 1.76 13.26
C LYS A 69 -5.97 0.47 14.06
N GLN A 70 -5.53 -0.60 13.40
CA GLN A 70 -5.22 -1.86 14.06
C GLN A 70 -4.12 -1.70 15.11
N ALA A 71 -3.04 -0.99 14.77
CA ALA A 71 -1.96 -0.70 15.72
C ALA A 71 -2.46 0.06 16.96
N LYS A 72 -3.36 1.03 16.81
CA LYS A 72 -3.99 1.73 17.94
C LYS A 72 -4.82 0.79 18.81
N ILE A 73 -5.63 -0.07 18.21
CA ILE A 73 -6.47 -1.03 18.94
C ILE A 73 -5.60 -1.98 19.77
N LEU A 74 -4.53 -2.51 19.19
CA LEU A 74 -3.59 -3.38 19.89
C LEU A 74 -2.91 -2.65 21.06
N GLN A 75 -2.49 -1.40 20.85
CA GLN A 75 -1.89 -0.58 21.90
C GLN A 75 -2.86 -0.34 23.08
N ASP A 76 -4.14 -0.09 22.79
CA ASP A 76 -5.14 0.11 23.83
C ASP A 76 -5.47 -1.18 24.58
N GLN A 77 -5.45 -2.34 23.90
CA GLN A 77 -5.58 -3.64 24.56
C GLN A 77 -4.38 -3.95 25.46
N GLU A 78 -3.15 -3.70 24.99
CA GLU A 78 -1.95 -3.85 25.82
C GLU A 78 -1.99 -2.96 27.05
N LYS A 79 -2.44 -1.71 26.91
CA LYS A 79 -2.57 -0.80 28.05
C LYS A 79 -3.57 -1.31 29.08
N LYS A 80 -4.73 -1.81 28.65
CA LYS A 80 -5.74 -2.40 29.55
C LYS A 80 -5.21 -3.62 30.28
N LEU A 81 -4.51 -4.52 29.57
CA LEU A 81 -3.89 -5.70 30.18
C LEU A 81 -2.80 -5.31 31.18
N LYS A 82 -1.97 -4.32 30.86
CA LYS A 82 -0.95 -3.80 31.79
C LYS A 82 -1.58 -3.16 33.02
N GLU A 83 -2.65 -2.38 32.85
CA GLU A 83 -3.37 -1.77 33.97
C GLU A 83 -4.06 -2.80 34.88
N GLU A 84 -4.62 -3.87 34.30
CA GLU A 84 -5.17 -4.99 35.06
C GLU A 84 -4.08 -5.77 35.82
N LEU A 85 -2.94 -6.03 35.18
CA LEU A 85 -1.77 -6.67 35.81
C LEU A 85 -1.18 -5.82 36.94
N GLU A 86 -1.10 -4.50 36.77
CA GLU A 86 -0.62 -3.59 37.82
C GLU A 86 -1.59 -3.57 39.01
N LYS A 87 -2.90 -3.55 38.76
CA LYS A 87 -3.91 -3.62 39.83
C LYS A 87 -3.86 -4.96 40.57
N ASP A 88 -3.66 -6.07 39.87
CA ASP A 88 -3.53 -7.40 40.51
C ASP A 88 -2.22 -7.52 41.31
N ASN A 89 -1.09 -7.08 40.77
CA ASN A 89 0.19 -7.07 41.46
C ASN A 89 0.17 -6.19 42.73
N LYS A 90 -0.50 -5.03 42.67
CA LYS A 90 -0.60 -4.14 43.83
C LYS A 90 -1.45 -4.74 44.95
N LYS A 91 -2.52 -5.48 44.60
CA LYS A 91 -3.33 -6.23 45.57
C LYS A 91 -2.55 -7.38 46.21
N LYS A 92 -1.78 -8.13 45.41
CA LYS A 92 -0.93 -9.22 45.92
C LYS A 92 0.15 -8.72 46.88
N LEU A 93 0.77 -7.58 46.58
CA LEU A 93 1.76 -6.93 47.45
C LEU A 93 1.17 -6.43 48.78
N GLU A 94 -0.06 -5.92 48.77
CA GLU A 94 -0.75 -5.54 50.01
C GLU A 94 -1.15 -6.74 50.87
N GLU A 95 -1.56 -7.85 50.24
CA GLU A 95 -1.90 -9.08 50.95
C GLU A 95 -0.67 -9.75 51.56
N GLU A 96 0.47 -9.72 50.86
CA GLU A 96 1.73 -10.26 51.36
C GLU A 96 2.30 -9.41 52.51
N LYS A 97 2.19 -8.08 52.44
CA LYS A 97 2.56 -7.18 53.54
C LYS A 97 1.71 -7.39 54.80
N LYS A 98 0.40 -7.62 54.65
CA LYS A 98 -0.48 -7.96 55.79
C LYS A 98 -0.13 -9.30 56.41
N LYS A 99 0.22 -10.31 55.61
CA LYS A 99 0.67 -11.63 56.10
C LYS A 99 2.04 -11.57 56.80
N MET A 100 2.95 -10.70 56.37
CA MET A 100 4.23 -10.47 57.06
C MET A 100 4.08 -9.71 58.39
N ASP A 101 3.11 -8.79 58.50
CA ASP A 101 2.88 -8.01 59.72
C ASP A 101 2.23 -8.86 60.84
N GLU A 102 1.29 -9.74 60.48
CA GLU A 102 0.71 -10.73 61.41
C GLU A 102 1.74 -11.77 61.88
N GLY A 103 2.76 -12.08 61.07
CA GLY A 103 3.89 -12.93 61.45
C GLY A 103 4.82 -12.29 62.49
N LYS A 104 5.02 -10.97 62.44
CA LYS A 104 5.84 -10.22 63.41
C LYS A 104 5.16 -10.08 64.78
N GLN A 105 3.83 -9.94 64.84
CA GLN A 105 3.10 -9.87 66.11
C GLN A 105 3.00 -11.24 66.82
N LYS A 106 3.03 -12.36 66.10
CA LYS A 106 3.17 -13.70 66.72
C LYS A 106 4.58 -14.00 67.22
N ALA A 107 5.61 -13.38 66.65
CA ALA A 107 6.99 -13.49 67.15
C ALA A 107 7.24 -12.63 68.41
N SER A 108 6.62 -11.45 68.53
CA SER A 108 6.80 -10.58 69.71
C SER A 108 6.01 -11.00 70.95
N SER A 109 5.02 -11.90 70.81
CA SER A 109 4.28 -12.47 71.95
C SER A 109 4.90 -13.75 72.51
N ALA A 110 5.84 -14.38 71.79
CA ALA A 110 6.62 -15.52 72.28
C ALA A 110 7.87 -15.10 73.10
N SER A 111 8.37 -13.87 72.93
CA SER A 111 9.54 -13.37 73.67
C SER A 111 9.23 -12.88 75.09
N THR A 112 7.98 -12.54 75.41
CA THR A 112 7.62 -11.98 76.74
C THR A 112 7.18 -13.05 77.76
N GLN A 113 6.96 -14.30 77.35
CA GLN A 113 6.55 -15.37 78.29
C GLN A 113 7.72 -16.14 78.94
N ASN A 114 8.96 -15.94 78.48
CA ASN A 114 10.10 -16.74 78.96
C ASN A 114 10.96 -16.08 80.06
N GLU A 115 10.64 -14.84 80.49
CA GLU A 115 11.42 -14.13 81.53
C GLU A 115 10.86 -14.27 82.96
N ASN A 116 9.63 -14.79 83.16
CA ASN A 116 8.99 -14.85 84.50
C ASN A 116 9.04 -16.24 85.18
N LYS A 117 10.01 -17.10 84.86
CA LYS A 117 10.18 -18.42 85.52
C LYS A 117 11.55 -18.65 86.16
N ASN A 118 12.30 -17.59 86.44
CA ASN A 118 13.57 -17.70 87.14
C ASN A 118 13.88 -16.45 87.98
N GLN A 119 13.06 -16.21 89.00
CA GLN A 119 13.44 -15.39 90.16
C GLN A 119 12.72 -15.87 91.41
#